data_AF-A0A372BQ20-F1
#
_entry.id   AF-A0A372BQ20-F1
#
_cell.length_a   1.000
_cell.length_b   1.000
_cell.length_c   1.000
_cell.angle_alpha   90.00
_cell.angle_beta   90.00
_cell.angle_gamma   90.00
#
_symmetry.space_group_name_H-M   'P 1'
#
loop_
_entity.id
_entity.type
_entity.pdbx_description
1 polymer ?
#
loop_
_entity_poly.entity_id
_entity_poly.type
_entity_poly.pdbx_seq_one_letter_code
_entity_poly.pdbx_strand_id
1 'polypeptide(L)'
;MKSSDEIATTENKVVKKVVVYTVLVALVFISAMMVVFQVFEYRHDYRELSSYMRERDDLNAEWGRLLIEQQTFGATAQIGTRAVTQLRMFSPPAAETVVISLPMTSEQNK
;
A
#
# COMPACT_ATOMS: atom_id res chain seq x y z
N MET A 1 33.81 -39.77 -62.13
CA MET A 1 35.00 -39.67 -61.27
C MET A 1 34.85 -38.40 -60.42
N LYS A 2 34.01 -38.48 -59.38
CA LYS A 2 33.75 -37.38 -58.45
C LYS A 2 34.22 -37.90 -57.10
N SER A 3 35.51 -37.74 -56.85
CA SER A 3 36.22 -38.47 -55.81
C SER A 3 36.89 -37.49 -54.85
N SER A 4 36.70 -37.77 -53.56
CA SER A 4 37.49 -37.29 -52.44
C SER A 4 37.14 -35.91 -51.86
N ASP A 5 37.17 -34.81 -52.62
CA ASP A 5 37.06 -33.45 -52.04
C ASP A 5 35.63 -33.06 -51.58
N GLU A 6 34.60 -33.56 -52.28
CA GLU A 6 33.20 -33.28 -51.92
C GLU A 6 32.77 -34.00 -50.62
N ILE A 7 33.36 -35.14 -50.31
CA ILE A 7 33.03 -35.95 -49.12
C ILE A 7 33.59 -35.29 -47.86
N ALA A 8 34.84 -34.82 -47.90
CA ALA A 8 35.49 -34.14 -46.77
C ALA A 8 34.81 -32.80 -46.41
N THR A 9 34.36 -32.04 -47.43
CA THR A 9 33.63 -30.78 -47.20
C THR A 9 32.23 -31.03 -46.61
N THR A 10 31.60 -32.16 -46.96
CA THR A 10 30.28 -32.54 -46.46
C THR A 10 30.35 -32.99 -45.00
N GLU A 11 31.36 -33.77 -44.61
CA GLU A 11 31.57 -34.19 -43.22
C GLU A 11 31.76 -32.99 -42.27
N ASN A 12 32.61 -32.03 -42.66
CA ASN A 12 32.85 -30.82 -41.87
C ASN A 12 31.60 -29.93 -41.76
N LYS A 13 30.76 -29.88 -42.81
CA LYS A 13 29.46 -29.20 -42.79
C LYS A 13 28.49 -29.85 -41.80
N VAL A 14 28.45 -31.19 -41.73
CA VAL A 14 27.61 -31.92 -40.78
C VAL A 14 28.07 -31.67 -39.35
N VAL A 15 29.37 -31.75 -39.08
CA VAL A 15 29.93 -31.44 -37.76
C VAL A 15 29.61 -30.00 -37.33
N LYS A 16 29.77 -29.01 -38.23
CA LYS A 16 29.40 -27.62 -37.94
C LYS A 16 27.92 -27.46 -37.61
N LYS A 17 27.02 -28.13 -38.35
CA LYS A 17 25.58 -28.10 -38.05
C LYS A 17 25.27 -28.74 -36.70
N VAL A 18 25.88 -29.88 -36.40
CA VAL A 18 25.71 -30.57 -35.11
C VAL A 18 26.16 -29.67 -33.97
N VAL A 19 27.34 -29.06 -34.08
CA VAL A 19 27.86 -28.11 -33.08
C VAL A 19 26.92 -26.91 -32.89
N VAL A 20 26.38 -26.35 -33.97
CA VAL A 20 25.41 -25.25 -33.88
C VAL A 20 24.15 -25.69 -33.14
N TYR A 21 23.62 -26.88 -33.44
CA TYR A 21 22.42 -27.37 -32.76
C TYR A 21 22.68 -27.68 -31.27
N THR A 22 23.82 -28.27 -30.91
CA THR A 22 24.14 -28.51 -29.49
C THR A 22 24.33 -27.20 -28.72
N VAL A 23 24.98 -26.20 -29.31
CA VAL A 23 25.11 -24.87 -28.68
C VAL A 23 23.73 -24.21 -28.49
N LEU A 24 22.86 -24.30 -29.49
CA LEU A 24 21.51 -23.73 -29.41
C LEU A 24 20.69 -24.40 -28.30
N VAL A 25 20.73 -25.74 -28.21
CA VAL A 25 20.06 -26.48 -27.14
C VAL A 25 20.62 -26.10 -25.77
N ALA A 26 21.94 -25.98 -25.64
CA ALA A 26 22.57 -25.56 -24.39
C ALA A 26 22.13 -24.15 -23.98
N LEU A 27 22.07 -23.19 -24.91
CA LEU A 27 21.60 -21.83 -24.62
C LEU A 27 20.13 -21.82 -24.16
N VAL A 28 19.26 -22.59 -24.80
CA VAL A 28 17.85 -22.70 -24.39
C VAL A 28 17.74 -23.31 -22.99
N PHE A 29 18.54 -24.34 -22.70
CA PHE A 29 18.55 -24.98 -21.39
C PHE A 29 19.01 -24.03 -20.28
N ILE A 30 20.10 -23.27 -20.53
CA ILE A 30 20.61 -22.26 -19.60
C ILE A 30 19.56 -21.17 -19.37
N SER A 31 18.91 -20.69 -20.43
CA SER A 31 17.83 -19.70 -20.34
C SER A 31 16.67 -20.21 -19.48
N ALA A 32 16.24 -21.46 -19.71
CA ALA A 32 15.17 -22.08 -18.92
C ALA A 32 15.55 -22.17 -17.43
N MET A 33 16.78 -22.58 -17.11
CA MET A 33 17.27 -22.60 -15.73
C MET A 33 17.29 -21.20 -15.11
N MET A 34 17.80 -20.19 -15.84
CA MET A 34 17.84 -18.79 -15.36
C MET A 34 16.45 -18.28 -14.97
N VAL A 35 15.45 -18.52 -15.82
CA VAL A 35 14.07 -18.09 -15.54
C VAL A 35 13.53 -18.74 -14.26
N VAL A 36 13.80 -20.03 -14.05
CA VAL A 36 13.37 -20.74 -12.84
C VAL A 36 14.02 -20.14 -11.59
N PHE A 37 15.34 -19.88 -11.63
CA PHE A 37 16.04 -19.23 -10.51
C PHE A 37 15.50 -17.84 -10.24
N GLN A 38 15.28 -17.04 -11.27
CA GLN A 38 14.72 -15.69 -11.13
C GLN A 38 13.33 -15.71 -10.48
N VAL A 39 12.46 -16.64 -10.87
CA VAL A 39 11.13 -16.78 -10.27
C VAL A 39 11.21 -17.24 -8.82
N PHE A 40 12.14 -18.14 -8.48
CA PHE A 40 12.35 -18.58 -7.11
C PHE A 40 12.79 -17.42 -6.22
N GLU A 41 13.81 -16.67 -6.63
CA GLU A 41 14.34 -15.51 -5.90
C GLU A 41 13.26 -14.44 -5.75
N TYR A 42 12.55 -14.13 -6.84
CA TYR A 42 11.44 -13.18 -6.81
C TYR A 42 10.37 -13.57 -5.79
N ARG A 43 9.99 -14.85 -5.72
CA ARG A 43 9.02 -15.33 -4.72
C ARG A 43 9.57 -15.27 -3.29
N HIS A 44 10.87 -15.40 -3.11
CA HIS A 44 11.52 -15.27 -1.81
C HIS A 44 11.44 -13.82 -1.32
N ASP A 45 11.96 -12.89 -2.11
CA ASP A 45 12.02 -11.45 -1.78
C ASP A 45 10.61 -10.86 -1.63
N TYR A 46 9.70 -11.27 -2.51
CA TYR A 46 8.31 -10.80 -2.45
C TYR A 46 7.60 -11.25 -1.17
N ARG A 47 7.98 -12.39 -0.57
CA ARG A 47 7.38 -12.86 0.68
C ARG A 47 7.72 -11.92 1.84
N GLU A 48 8.97 -11.48 1.93
CA GLU A 48 9.42 -10.54 2.95
C GLU A 48 8.78 -9.17 2.77
N LEU A 49 8.75 -8.66 1.54
CA LEU A 49 8.04 -7.41 1.23
C LEU A 49 6.55 -7.50 1.61
N SER A 50 5.91 -8.63 1.30
CA SER A 50 4.51 -8.87 1.63
C SER A 50 4.24 -8.92 3.14
N SER A 51 5.19 -9.39 3.96
CA SER A 51 5.02 -9.34 5.41
C SER A 51 5.04 -7.91 5.95
N TYR A 52 6.00 -7.08 5.52
CA TYR A 52 6.05 -5.68 5.94
C TYR A 52 4.82 -4.89 5.46
N MET A 53 4.33 -5.17 4.25
CA MET A 53 3.07 -4.59 3.76
C MET A 53 1.88 -4.94 4.66
N ARG A 54 1.76 -6.22 5.07
CA ARG A 54 0.69 -6.66 5.98
C ARG A 54 0.77 -5.97 7.34
N GLU A 55 1.96 -5.88 7.93
CA GLU A 55 2.16 -5.21 9.21
C GLU A 55 1.78 -3.72 9.14
N ARG A 56 2.23 -3.04 8.08
CA ARG A 56 1.87 -1.64 7.82
C ARG A 56 0.35 -1.46 7.69
N ASP A 57 -0.32 -2.38 7.00
CA ASP A 57 -1.77 -2.30 6.81
C ASP A 57 -2.54 -2.53 8.11
N ASP A 58 -2.06 -3.43 8.98
CA ASP A 58 -2.62 -3.67 10.32
C ASP A 58 -2.48 -2.43 11.21
N LEU A 59 -1.28 -1.83 11.25
CA LEU A 59 -1.02 -0.58 11.97
C LEU A 59 -1.90 0.57 11.47
N ASN A 60 -2.10 0.68 10.16
CA ASN A 60 -2.99 1.69 9.58
C ASN A 60 -4.45 1.48 9.99
N ALA A 61 -4.90 0.23 10.06
CA ALA A 61 -6.25 -0.10 10.52
C ALA A 61 -6.43 0.28 12.00
N GLU A 62 -5.46 -0.05 12.85
CA GLU A 62 -5.46 0.33 14.26
C GLU A 62 -5.44 1.85 14.44
N TRP A 63 -4.58 2.55 13.70
CA TRP A 63 -4.53 4.01 13.70
C TRP A 63 -5.86 4.64 13.30
N GLY A 64 -6.51 4.11 12.25
CA GLY A 64 -7.83 4.55 11.83
C GLY A 64 -8.88 4.39 12.92
N ARG A 65 -8.86 3.25 13.64
CA ARG A 65 -9.73 3.01 14.79
C ARG A 65 -9.46 3.99 15.92
N LEU A 66 -8.19 4.18 16.30
CA LEU A 66 -7.80 5.11 17.36
C LEU A 66 -8.20 6.55 17.03
N LEU A 67 -8.09 6.95 15.77
CA LEU A 67 -8.52 8.28 15.33
C LEU A 67 -10.02 8.46 15.53
N ILE A 68 -10.84 7.46 15.18
CA ILE A 68 -12.29 7.50 15.43
C ILE A 68 -12.57 7.58 16.93
N GLU A 69 -11.88 6.77 17.74
CA GLU A 69 -12.01 6.82 19.20
C GLU A 69 -11.67 8.24 19.72
N GLN A 70 -10.57 8.85 19.28
CA GLN A 70 -10.18 10.21 19.65
C GLN A 70 -11.24 11.25 19.26
N GLN A 71 -11.79 11.17 18.04
CA GLN A 71 -12.86 12.07 17.60
C GLN A 71 -14.12 11.92 18.46
N THR A 72 -14.42 10.71 18.95
CA THR A 72 -15.56 10.48 19.86
C THR A 72 -15.29 10.92 21.30
N PHE A 73 -14.04 10.91 21.78
CA PHE A 73 -13.70 11.38 23.13
C PHE A 73 -13.95 12.88 23.33
N GLY A 74 -13.84 13.68 22.26
CA GLY A 74 -14.16 15.11 22.24
C GLY A 74 -15.63 15.42 21.93
N ALA A 75 -16.49 14.41 21.76
CA ALA A 75 -17.89 14.63 21.42
C ALA A 75 -18.61 15.39 22.55
N THR A 76 -19.36 16.43 22.17
CA THR A 76 -20.10 17.33 23.08
C THR A 76 -20.96 16.58 24.10
N ALA A 77 -21.48 15.41 23.76
CA ALA A 77 -22.26 14.56 24.67
C ALA A 77 -21.46 14.04 25.88
N GLN A 78 -20.20 13.62 25.69
CA GLN A 78 -19.35 13.18 26.82
C GLN A 78 -18.91 14.38 27.66
N ILE A 79 -18.59 15.51 27.04
CA ILE A 79 -18.20 16.74 27.72
C ILE A 79 -19.37 17.24 28.58
N GLY A 80 -20.58 17.31 28.03
CA GLY A 80 -21.79 17.71 28.75
C GLY A 80 -22.10 16.80 29.93
N THR A 81 -21.97 15.48 29.76
CA THR A 81 -22.19 14.52 30.86
C THR A 81 -21.16 14.71 31.98
N ARG A 82 -19.87 14.90 31.66
CA ARG A 82 -18.83 15.17 32.67
C ARG A 82 -19.04 16.53 33.34
N ALA A 83 -19.49 17.55 32.61
CA ALA A 83 -19.82 18.86 33.17
C ALA A 83 -20.96 18.78 34.20
N VAL A 84 -22.01 18.02 33.92
CA VAL A 84 -23.13 17.81 34.85
C VAL A 84 -22.71 16.96 36.05
N THR A 85 -21.99 15.85 35.81
CA THR A 85 -21.69 14.86 36.88
C THR A 85 -20.52 15.25 37.77
N GLN A 86 -19.44 15.81 37.21
CA GLN A 86 -18.22 16.14 37.96
C GLN A 86 -18.19 17.60 38.41
N LEU A 87 -18.61 18.53 37.53
CA LEU A 87 -18.59 19.97 37.82
C LEU A 87 -19.95 20.49 38.35
N ARG A 88 -20.97 19.62 38.45
CA ARG A 88 -22.33 20.00 38.86
C ARG A 88 -22.92 21.16 38.05
N MET A 89 -22.52 21.29 36.80
CA MET A 89 -23.09 22.28 35.90
C MET A 89 -24.54 21.91 35.59
N PHE A 90 -25.42 22.90 35.58
CA PHE A 90 -26.82 22.74 35.19
C PHE A 90 -27.18 23.89 34.24
N SER A 91 -28.11 23.64 33.31
CA SER A 91 -28.65 24.71 32.47
C SER A 91 -29.67 25.50 33.29
N PRO A 92 -29.54 26.83 33.41
CA PRO A 92 -30.51 27.63 34.13
C PRO A 92 -31.91 27.49 33.50
N PRO A 93 -32.98 27.37 34.29
CA PRO A 93 -34.35 27.39 33.79
C PRO A 93 -34.71 28.78 33.23
N ALA A 94 -35.74 28.84 32.38
CA ALA A 94 -36.16 30.07 31.69
C ALA A 94 -36.48 31.25 32.64
N ALA A 95 -36.83 30.96 33.91
CA ALA A 95 -37.10 31.97 34.93
C ALA A 95 -35.84 32.74 35.39
N GLU A 96 -34.65 32.17 35.20
CA GLU A 96 -33.37 32.75 35.61
C GLU A 96 -32.57 33.33 34.42
N THR A 97 -33.16 33.33 33.21
CA THR A 97 -32.51 33.82 31.99
C THR A 97 -33.04 35.19 31.59
N VAL A 98 -32.15 36.18 31.45
CA VAL A 98 -32.50 37.54 30.98
C VAL A 98 -31.87 37.77 29.61
N VAL A 99 -32.69 38.04 28.60
CA VAL A 99 -32.23 38.39 27.25
C VAL A 99 -32.06 39.90 27.18
N ILE A 100 -30.83 40.36 26.99
CA ILE A 100 -30.51 41.78 26.82
C ILE A 100 -30.46 42.05 25.32
N SER A 101 -31.43 42.80 24.79
CA SER A 101 -31.31 43.38 23.46
C SER A 101 -30.32 44.53 23.52
N LEU A 102 -29.29 44.47 22.67
CA LEU A 102 -28.35 45.58 22.51
C LEU A 102 -29.14 46.85 22.14
N PRO A 103 -28.86 48.01 22.75
CA PRO A 103 -29.54 49.24 22.40
C PRO A 103 -29.25 49.52 20.93
N MET A 104 -30.31 49.55 20.12
CA MET A 104 -30.25 50.13 18.79
C MET A 104 -29.93 51.60 19.02
N THR A 105 -28.69 52.03 18.75
CA THR A 105 -28.35 53.45 18.69
C THR A 105 -29.27 54.06 17.63
N SER A 106 -30.33 54.74 18.06
CA SER A 106 -31.03 55.69 17.23
C SER A 106 -30.13 56.91 17.13
N GLU A 107 -29.39 57.04 16.02
CA GLU A 107 -28.79 58.29 15.58
C GLU A 107 -29.88 59.38 15.58
N GLN A 108 -29.87 60.18 16.64
CA GLN A 108 -30.79 61.28 16.83
C GLN A 108 -30.16 62.51 16.16
N ASN A 109 -30.74 62.84 15.01
CA ASN A 109 -30.64 64.08 14.25
C ASN A 109 -30.27 65.32 15.10
N LYS A 110 -29.20 66.00 14.68
CA LYS A 110 -29.06 67.46 14.84
C LYS A 110 -28.36 68.06 13.63
#